data_AF-A0A6N9BQM7-F1
#
_entry.id   AF-A0A6N9BQM7-F1
#
_cell.length_a   1.000
_cell.length_b   1.000
_cell.length_c   1.000
_cell.angle_alpha   90.00
_cell.angle_beta   90.00
_cell.angle_gamma   90.00
#
_symmetry.space_group_name_H-M   'P 1'
#
loop_
_entity.id
_entity.type
_entity.pdbx_description
1 polymer ?
#
loop_
_entity_poly.entity_id
_entity_poly.type
_entity_poly.pdbx_seq_one_letter_code
_entity_poly.pdbx_strand_id
1 'polypeptide(L)'
;MTHWLPGDIVARRKGFLMHQGVVLRDGTVLHNTPLRGEHVSTEAEFRRGKPMRVRRLGEAERGSTLRYAEQGERRGYNLFTNNCEHTVTRAAGGRAESPQLATWVAGVGTAAVAFALTRHPLVAAAGYALGRQVARRLA
;
A
#
# COMPACT_ATOMS: atom_id res chain seq x y z
N MET A 1 21.39 -3.05 9.04
CA MET A 1 20.14 -3.83 9.15
C MET A 1 19.03 -2.84 9.45
N THR A 2 17.91 -2.86 8.72
CA THR A 2 16.81 -1.91 8.99
C THR A 2 16.04 -2.41 10.21
N HIS A 3 16.29 -1.82 11.38
CA HIS A 3 15.58 -2.18 12.61
C HIS A 3 14.13 -1.68 12.55
N TRP A 4 13.20 -2.62 12.49
CA TRP A 4 11.75 -2.45 12.69
C TRP A 4 11.36 -2.88 14.11
N LEU A 5 10.23 -2.37 14.60
CA LEU A 5 9.58 -2.83 15.82
C LEU A 5 8.24 -3.50 15.47
N PRO A 6 7.74 -4.43 16.32
CA PRO A 6 6.39 -4.96 16.16
C PRO A 6 5.35 -3.83 16.06
N GLY A 7 4.44 -3.96 15.09
CA GLY A 7 3.44 -2.95 14.74
C GLY A 7 3.92 -1.90 13.73
N ASP A 8 5.21 -1.83 13.39
CA ASP A 8 5.68 -0.96 12.31
C ASP A 8 5.17 -1.43 10.94
N ILE A 9 5.08 -0.49 10.01
CA ILE A 9 4.73 -0.78 8.62
C ILE A 9 6.00 -0.91 7.79
N VAL A 10 6.09 -2.01 7.06
CA VAL A 10 7.18 -2.30 6.13
C VAL A 10 6.70 -2.23 4.70
N ALA A 11 7.57 -1.76 3.80
CA ALA A 11 7.27 -1.64 2.39
C ALA A 11 8.45 -2.08 1.52
N ARG A 12 8.14 -2.78 0.42
CA ARG A 12 9.13 -3.17 -0.58
C ARG A 12 8.60 -2.99 -2.00
N ARG A 13 9.49 -2.78 -2.97
CA ARG A 13 9.08 -2.51 -4.36
C ARG A 13 8.48 -3.74 -5.06
N LYS A 14 7.30 -3.58 -5.67
CA LYS A 14 6.59 -4.56 -6.51
C LYS A 14 6.26 -3.92 -7.86
N GLY A 15 7.19 -4.03 -8.81
CA GLY A 15 7.09 -3.32 -10.10
C GLY A 15 7.11 -1.80 -9.89
N PHE A 16 6.04 -1.13 -10.31
CA PHE A 16 5.83 0.31 -10.14
C PHE A 16 5.11 0.70 -8.84
N LEU A 17 4.75 -0.28 -8.02
CA LEU A 17 4.04 -0.10 -6.75
C LEU A 17 4.92 -0.50 -5.56
N MET A 18 4.53 -0.04 -4.37
CA MET A 18 5.04 -0.50 -3.10
C MET A 18 4.07 -1.54 -2.53
N HIS A 19 4.61 -2.69 -2.18
CA HIS A 19 3.90 -3.72 -1.43
C HIS A 19 4.14 -3.49 0.06
N GLN A 20 3.07 -3.33 0.83
CA GLN A 20 3.12 -2.99 2.25
C GLN A 20 2.66 -4.15 3.14
N GLY A 21 3.13 -4.14 4.38
CA GLY A 21 2.72 -5.08 5.42
C GLY A 21 2.98 -4.52 6.81
N VAL A 22 2.47 -5.20 7.83
CA VAL A 22 2.67 -4.90 9.26
C VAL A 22 3.57 -5.97 9.85
N VAL A 23 4.58 -5.57 10.63
CA VAL A 23 5.44 -6.53 11.32
C VAL A 23 4.80 -7.02 12.61
N LEU A 24 4.81 -8.33 12.83
CA LEU A 24 4.29 -9.00 14.03
C LEU A 24 5.39 -9.19 15.09
N ARG A 25 5.02 -9.66 16.28
CA ARG A 25 5.98 -9.85 17.40
C ARG A 25 7.08 -10.85 17.11
N ASP A 26 6.78 -11.90 16.36
CA ASP A 26 7.72 -12.95 15.95
C ASP A 26 8.58 -12.57 14.74
N GLY A 27 8.41 -11.34 14.22
CA GLY A 27 9.10 -10.84 13.04
C GLY A 27 8.55 -11.32 11.71
N THR A 28 7.42 -12.04 11.72
CA THR A 28 6.66 -12.28 10.51
C THR A 28 5.89 -11.02 10.09
N VAL A 29 5.38 -11.01 8.86
CA VAL A 29 4.73 -9.84 8.27
C VAL A 29 3.31 -10.23 7.86
N LEU A 30 2.32 -9.52 8.38
CA LEU A 30 0.97 -9.54 7.82
C LEU A 30 0.94 -8.69 6.55
N HIS A 31 0.48 -9.27 5.44
CA HIS A 31 0.25 -8.53 4.21
C HIS A 31 -0.85 -9.16 3.36
N ASN A 32 -1.25 -8.46 2.31
CA ASN A 32 -2.36 -8.89 1.45
C ASN A 32 -1.91 -9.09 0.00
N THR A 33 -2.23 -10.22 -0.62
CA THR A 33 -1.88 -10.50 -2.02
C THR A 33 -3.04 -11.07 -2.82
N PRO A 34 -3.07 -10.88 -4.15
CA PRO A 34 -4.14 -11.41 -5.00
C PRO A 34 -4.39 -12.91 -4.87
N LEU A 35 -3.36 -13.70 -4.57
CA LEU A 35 -3.47 -15.17 -4.52
C LEU A 35 -3.89 -15.71 -3.15
N ARG A 36 -3.61 -14.98 -2.05
CA ARG A 36 -3.79 -15.49 -0.68
C ARG A 36 -4.68 -14.61 0.19
N GLY A 37 -5.11 -13.45 -0.28
CA GLY A 37 -5.74 -12.44 0.58
C GLY A 37 -4.78 -11.95 1.66
N GLU A 38 -5.32 -11.51 2.79
CA GLU A 38 -4.56 -11.21 4.00
C GLU A 38 -3.97 -12.48 4.62
N HIS A 39 -2.66 -12.55 4.74
CA HIS A 39 -1.94 -13.68 5.32
C HIS A 39 -0.63 -13.22 5.95
N VAL A 40 -0.06 -14.10 6.77
CA VAL A 40 1.24 -13.88 7.40
C VAL A 40 2.29 -14.66 6.63
N SER A 41 3.46 -14.04 6.42
CA SER A 41 4.64 -14.71 5.87
C SER A 41 5.91 -14.29 6.61
N THR A 42 6.99 -15.03 6.39
CA THR A 42 8.31 -14.63 6.93
C THR A 42 8.77 -13.30 6.32
N GLU A 43 9.64 -12.56 7.03
CA GLU A 43 10.26 -11.35 6.46
C GLU A 43 10.92 -11.66 5.11
N ALA A 44 11.62 -12.79 5.00
CA ALA A 44 12.30 -13.21 3.78
C ALA A 44 11.32 -13.39 2.61
N GLU A 45 10.18 -14.07 2.85
CA GLU A 45 9.13 -14.26 1.85
C GLU A 45 8.49 -12.92 1.43
N PHE A 46 8.15 -12.05 2.39
CA PHE A 46 7.61 -10.73 2.10
C PHE A 46 8.56 -9.88 1.24
N ARG A 47 9.84 -9.87 1.63
CA ARG A 47 10.90 -9.03 1.08
C ARG A 47 11.33 -9.49 -0.31
N ARG A 48 11.33 -10.79 -0.58
CA ARG A 48 11.75 -11.39 -1.87
C ARG A 48 13.11 -10.87 -2.36
N GLY A 49 14.08 -10.81 -1.45
CA GLY A 49 15.44 -10.32 -1.75
C GLY A 49 15.57 -8.81 -2.01
N LYS A 50 14.50 -8.01 -1.84
CA LYS A 50 14.52 -6.57 -2.10
C LYS A 50 14.88 -5.73 -0.87
N PRO A 51 15.31 -4.47 -1.02
CA PRO A 51 15.40 -3.56 0.11
C PRO A 51 14.02 -3.31 0.75
N MET A 52 13.99 -3.29 2.08
CA MET A 52 12.78 -3.02 2.87
C MET A 52 12.86 -1.62 3.47
N ARG A 53 11.81 -0.83 3.28
CA ARG A 53 11.61 0.47 3.92
C ARG A 53 10.72 0.29 5.14
N VAL A 54 11.03 0.98 6.23
CA VAL A 54 10.25 0.95 7.47
C VAL A 54 9.61 2.31 7.68
N ARG A 55 8.30 2.33 7.91
CA ARG A 55 7.56 3.47 8.43
C ARG A 55 7.31 3.21 9.91
N ARG A 56 8.10 3.90 10.74
CA ARG A 56 7.99 3.82 12.20
C ARG A 56 6.73 4.55 12.65
N LEU A 57 5.91 3.87 13.45
CA LEU A 57 4.72 4.48 14.03
C LEU A 57 4.98 4.91 15.47
N GLY A 58 4.16 5.82 15.99
CA GLY A 58 4.18 6.18 17.42
C GLY A 58 3.81 4.97 18.28
N GLU A 59 4.14 4.98 19.58
CA GLU A 59 3.93 3.81 20.45
C GLU A 59 2.47 3.36 20.52
N ALA A 60 1.54 4.30 20.72
CA ALA A 60 0.11 4.01 20.74
C ALA A 60 -0.37 3.42 19.40
N GLU A 61 0.06 4.00 18.27
CA GLU A 61 -0.30 3.56 16.92
C GLU A 61 0.29 2.19 16.59
N ARG A 62 1.54 1.89 17.00
CA ARG A 62 2.10 0.52 16.88
C ARG A 62 1.27 -0.48 17.66
N GLY A 63 0.85 -0.13 18.88
CA GLY A 63 0.04 -0.99 19.74
C GLY A 63 -1.31 -1.35 19.11
N SER A 64 -2.02 -0.37 18.54
CA SER A 64 -3.27 -0.62 17.81
C SER A 64 -3.04 -1.40 16.51
N THR A 65 -2.00 -1.03 15.74
CA THR A 65 -1.62 -1.70 14.49
C THR A 65 -1.30 -3.17 14.70
N LEU A 66 -0.49 -3.47 15.71
CA LEU A 66 -0.08 -4.83 16.06
C LEU A 66 -1.28 -5.67 16.53
N ARG A 67 -2.13 -5.11 17.39
CA ARG A 67 -3.36 -5.78 17.86
C ARG A 67 -4.27 -6.15 16.69
N TYR A 68 -4.51 -5.21 15.77
CA TYR A 68 -5.28 -5.49 14.56
C TYR A 68 -4.60 -6.59 13.73
N ALA A 69 -3.28 -6.52 13.56
CA ALA A 69 -2.57 -7.45 12.69
C ALA A 69 -2.57 -8.90 13.23
N GLU A 70 -2.53 -9.08 14.55
CA GLU A 70 -2.54 -10.38 15.19
C GLU A 70 -3.94 -10.97 15.37
N GLN A 71 -4.92 -10.14 15.72
CA GLN A 71 -6.27 -10.59 16.11
C GLN A 71 -7.32 -10.40 15.02
N GLY A 72 -7.02 -9.62 13.98
CA GLY A 72 -7.96 -9.31 12.92
C GLY A 72 -8.27 -10.51 12.02
N GLU A 73 -9.54 -10.67 11.68
CA GLU A 73 -10.00 -11.63 10.68
C GLU A 73 -9.29 -11.39 9.33
N ARG A 74 -8.87 -12.49 8.71
CA ARG A 74 -8.20 -12.45 7.40
C ARG A 74 -9.24 -12.31 6.30
N ARG A 75 -9.09 -11.27 5.48
CA ARG A 75 -10.00 -10.97 4.38
C ARG A 75 -9.42 -11.37 3.03
N GLY A 76 -10.30 -11.78 2.12
CA GLY A 76 -9.95 -12.06 0.73
C GLY A 76 -9.50 -10.79 -0.02
N TYR A 77 -8.64 -10.93 -1.01
CA TYR A 77 -8.11 -9.79 -1.76
C TYR A 77 -9.19 -9.14 -2.64
N ASN A 78 -9.22 -7.81 -2.65
CA ASN A 78 -9.93 -7.02 -3.66
C ASN A 78 -9.09 -5.79 -4.00
N LEU A 79 -8.87 -5.52 -5.29
CA LEU A 79 -8.05 -4.40 -5.72
C LEU A 79 -8.54 -3.05 -5.17
N PHE A 80 -9.86 -2.82 -5.20
CA PHE A 80 -10.48 -1.54 -4.88
C PHE A 80 -10.85 -1.38 -3.40
N THR A 81 -11.11 -2.48 -2.68
CA THR A 81 -11.64 -2.41 -1.30
C THR A 81 -10.79 -3.14 -0.26
N ASN A 82 -9.92 -4.07 -0.67
CA ASN A 82 -9.10 -4.84 0.26
C ASN A 82 -7.79 -5.32 -0.37
N ASN A 83 -6.88 -4.38 -0.63
CA ASN A 83 -5.52 -4.64 -1.07
C ASN A 83 -4.52 -4.42 0.07
N CYS A 84 -3.21 -4.48 -0.20
CA CYS A 84 -2.20 -4.31 0.85
C CYS A 84 -2.22 -2.94 1.53
N GLU A 85 -2.56 -1.87 0.81
CA GLU A 85 -2.68 -0.53 1.42
C GLU A 85 -3.89 -0.45 2.34
N HIS A 86 -5.01 -1.04 1.94
CA HIS A 86 -6.21 -1.11 2.78
C HIS A 86 -5.93 -1.87 4.08
N THR A 87 -5.19 -2.98 4.01
CA THR A 87 -4.81 -3.74 5.21
C THR A 87 -3.98 -2.90 6.17
N VAL A 88 -2.92 -2.22 5.68
CA VAL A 88 -2.02 -1.46 6.58
C VAL A 88 -2.64 -0.16 7.08
N THR A 89 -3.44 0.55 6.27
CA THR A 89 -4.12 1.79 6.69
C THR A 89 -5.22 1.49 7.70
N ARG A 90 -5.96 0.38 7.50
CA ARG A 90 -6.96 -0.07 8.47
C ARG A 90 -6.33 -0.49 9.79
N ALA A 91 -5.19 -1.18 9.74
CA ALA A 91 -4.47 -1.55 10.94
C ALA A 91 -3.97 -0.31 11.72
N ALA A 92 -3.38 0.66 11.01
CA ALA A 92 -2.78 1.84 11.64
C ALA A 92 -3.79 2.89 12.11
N GLY A 93 -4.75 3.25 11.26
CA GLY A 93 -5.66 4.38 11.48
C GLY A 93 -7.14 4.00 11.52
N GLY A 94 -7.49 2.71 11.47
CA GLY A 94 -8.88 2.24 11.49
C GLY A 94 -9.66 2.47 10.19
N ARG A 95 -9.09 3.21 9.22
CA ARG A 95 -9.71 3.51 7.92
C ARG A 95 -8.98 2.78 6.80
N ALA A 96 -9.74 2.05 5.98
CA ALA A 96 -9.19 1.29 4.87
C ALA A 96 -9.08 2.17 3.63
N GLU A 97 -7.85 2.49 3.22
CA GLU A 97 -7.58 3.40 2.10
C GLU A 97 -6.43 2.86 1.23
N SER A 98 -6.40 3.26 -0.05
CA SER A 98 -5.33 2.88 -0.99
C SER A 98 -4.79 4.09 -1.76
N PRO A 99 -3.85 4.84 -1.16
CA PRO A 99 -3.27 6.04 -1.77
C PRO A 99 -2.60 5.78 -3.13
N GLN A 100 -1.93 4.64 -3.32
CA GLN A 100 -1.35 4.31 -4.62
C GLN A 100 -2.43 4.09 -5.66
N LEU A 101 -3.49 3.34 -5.35
CA LEU A 101 -4.58 3.11 -6.30
C LEU A 101 -5.27 4.43 -6.66
N ALA A 102 -5.60 5.28 -5.67
CA ALA A 102 -6.19 6.59 -5.91
C ALA A 102 -5.30 7.45 -6.84
N THR A 103 -3.98 7.46 -6.59
CA THR A 103 -3.02 8.16 -7.45
C THR A 103 -3.03 7.63 -8.89
N TRP A 104 -3.06 6.31 -9.07
CA TRP A 104 -3.08 5.71 -10.40
C TRP A 104 -4.39 5.96 -11.15
N VAL A 105 -5.53 5.82 -10.47
CA VAL A 105 -6.85 6.10 -11.04
C VAL A 105 -6.95 7.54 -11.49
N ALA A 106 -6.51 8.50 -10.66
CA ALA A 106 -6.49 9.91 -11.03
C ALA A 106 -5.62 10.17 -12.27
N GLY A 107 -4.38 9.66 -12.28
CA GLY A 107 -3.50 9.80 -13.44
C GLY A 107 -4.08 9.23 -14.73
N VAL A 108 -4.54 7.97 -14.69
CA VAL A 108 -5.10 7.30 -15.87
C VAL A 108 -6.38 8.00 -16.34
N GLY A 109 -7.26 8.40 -15.41
CA GLY A 109 -8.50 9.13 -15.72
C GLY A 109 -8.23 10.45 -16.43
N THR A 110 -7.31 11.28 -15.89
CA THR A 110 -6.94 12.56 -16.53
C THR A 110 -6.30 12.34 -17.91
N ALA A 111 -5.44 11.32 -18.06
CA ALA A 111 -4.83 10.98 -19.34
C ALA A 111 -5.85 10.55 -20.39
N ALA A 112 -6.82 9.72 -20.00
CA ALA A 112 -7.88 9.24 -20.88
C ALA A 112 -8.77 10.39 -21.38
N VAL A 113 -9.18 11.30 -20.49
CA VAL A 113 -9.94 12.50 -20.86
C VAL A 113 -9.14 13.39 -21.80
N ALA A 114 -7.88 13.68 -21.46
CA ALA A 114 -7.00 14.49 -22.31
C ALA A 114 -6.81 13.88 -23.70
N PHE A 115 -6.62 12.55 -23.79
CA PHE A 115 -6.53 11.87 -25.07
C PHE A 115 -7.86 11.87 -25.84
N ALA A 116 -8.99 11.65 -25.17
CA ALA A 116 -10.29 11.65 -25.83
C ALA A 116 -10.59 12.98 -26.54
N LEU A 117 -10.23 14.09 -25.88
CA LEU A 117 -10.43 15.46 -26.35
C LEU A 117 -9.43 15.88 -27.43
N THR A 118 -8.16 15.47 -27.31
CA THR A 118 -7.08 15.98 -28.18
C THR A 118 -6.53 15.00 -29.19
N ARG A 119 -6.72 13.69 -28.96
CA ARG A 119 -6.06 12.58 -29.66
C ARG A 119 -4.54 12.67 -29.67
N HIS A 120 -3.94 13.46 -28.78
CA HIS A 120 -2.51 13.72 -28.75
C HIS A 120 -1.80 13.02 -27.58
N PRO A 121 -0.81 12.14 -27.84
CA PRO A 121 -0.19 11.31 -26.80
C PRO A 121 0.60 12.12 -25.76
N LEU A 122 1.26 13.22 -26.16
CA LEU A 122 1.99 14.06 -25.19
C LEU A 122 1.04 14.82 -24.24
N VAL A 123 -0.14 15.23 -24.71
CA VAL A 123 -1.13 15.91 -23.87
C VAL A 123 -1.72 14.92 -22.88
N ALA A 124 -1.97 13.67 -23.31
CA ALA A 124 -2.36 12.58 -22.43
C ALA A 124 -1.30 12.28 -21.37
N ALA A 125 -0.01 12.26 -21.74
CA ALA A 125 1.09 12.05 -20.80
C ALA A 125 1.21 13.19 -19.77
N ALA A 126 1.05 14.45 -20.21
CA ALA A 126 1.00 15.60 -19.31
C ALA A 126 -0.20 15.51 -18.35
N GLY A 127 -1.38 15.13 -18.87
CA GLY A 127 -2.58 14.86 -18.07
C GLY A 127 -2.35 13.77 -17.02
N TYR A 128 -1.69 12.67 -17.39
CA TYR A 128 -1.30 11.61 -16.45
C TYR A 128 -0.44 12.15 -15.30
N ALA A 129 0.60 12.92 -15.62
CA ALA A 129 1.51 13.47 -14.63
C ALA A 129 0.79 14.43 -13.67
N LEU A 130 -0.06 15.32 -14.22
CA LEU A 130 -0.87 16.27 -13.45
C LEU A 130 -1.82 15.54 -12.49
N GLY A 131 -2.61 14.59 -12.98
CA GLY A 131 -3.57 13.85 -12.17
C GLY A 131 -2.91 13.13 -10.99
N ARG A 132 -1.74 12.52 -11.22
CA ARG A 132 -0.95 11.90 -10.14
C ARG A 132 -0.42 12.89 -9.13
N GLN A 133 0.07 14.05 -9.58
CA GLN A 133 0.60 15.07 -8.68
C GLN A 133 -0.49 15.64 -7.77
N VAL A 134 -1.68 15.90 -8.31
CA VAL A 134 -2.82 16.38 -7.53
C VAL A 134 -3.26 15.34 -6.50
N ALA A 135 -3.46 14.08 -6.92
CA ALA A 135 -3.88 13.01 -6.00
C ALA A 135 -2.89 12.80 -4.83
N ARG A 136 -1.58 12.91 -5.08
CA ARG A 136 -0.56 12.82 -4.03
C ARG A 136 -0.56 13.98 -3.03
N ARG A 137 -1.11 15.14 -3.38
CA ARG A 137 -1.24 16.28 -2.46
C ARG A 137 -2.48 16.19 -1.59
N LEU A 138 -3.45 15.36 -1.97
CA LEU A 138 -4.72 15.17 -1.29
C LEU A 138 -4.75 13.90 -0.42
N ALA A 139 -3.73 13.05 -0.53
CA ALA A 139 -3.54 11.81 0.23
C ALA A 139 -2.47 12.00 1.31
#